data_AF-A0A534P590-F1
#
_entry.id   AF-A0A534P590-F1
#
_cell.length_a   1.000
_cell.length_b   1.000
_cell.length_c   1.000
_cell.angle_alpha   90.00
_cell.angle_beta   90.00
_cell.angle_gamma   90.00
#
_symmetry.space_group_name_H-M   'P 1'
#
loop_
_entity.id
_entity.type
_entity.pdbx_description
1 polymer ?
#
loop_
_entity_poly.entity_id
_entity_poly.type
_entity_poly.pdbx_seq_one_letter_code
_entity_poly.pdbx_strand_id
1 'polypeptide(L)'
;MDLRPHPEQIRGAGRFFVFGVPALCVAYLALLLALHDLRPEHLLAIAIALVLSFWSDGSRRLARVGLPYVLYGLVYDSMRWYEDYIRSPVIHLREPYDFDLRFFGIHGLTPNEWLQQHTSRVLDLFCGLAYTPFFF
;
A
#
# COMPACT_ATOMS: atom_id res chain seq x y z
N MET A 1 -33.91 8.98 19.60
CA MET A 1 -33.00 8.79 18.46
C MET A 1 -33.41 7.48 17.80
N ASP A 2 -34.25 7.55 16.77
CA ASP A 2 -34.86 6.37 16.14
C ASP A 2 -33.81 5.67 15.27
N LEU A 3 -33.44 4.44 15.64
CA LEU A 3 -32.42 3.62 14.97
C LEU A 3 -33.04 2.66 13.95
N ARG A 4 -34.28 2.90 13.53
CA ARG A 4 -34.91 2.10 12.48
C ARG A 4 -34.28 2.48 11.13
N PRO A 5 -33.72 1.52 10.37
CA PRO A 5 -33.23 1.80 9.04
C PRO A 5 -34.41 2.25 8.18
N HIS A 6 -34.36 3.49 7.67
CA HIS A 6 -35.37 3.99 6.75
C HIS A 6 -35.41 3.07 5.52
N PRO A 7 -36.57 2.53 5.12
CA PRO A 7 -36.68 1.61 3.98
C PRO A 7 -36.21 2.24 2.66
N GLU A 8 -36.16 3.56 2.59
CA GLU A 8 -35.63 4.31 1.45
C GLU A 8 -34.10 4.22 1.33
N GLN A 9 -33.37 3.95 2.42
CA GLN A 9 -31.92 3.68 2.35
C GLN A 9 -31.59 2.29 1.78
N ILE A 10 -32.58 1.40 1.66
CA ILE A 10 -32.43 0.01 1.18
C ILE A 10 -32.78 -0.09 -0.32
N ARG A 11 -33.43 0.93 -0.89
CA ARG A 11 -33.81 0.96 -2.30
C ARG A 11 -32.85 1.83 -3.11
N GLY A 12 -31.74 1.22 -3.50
CA GLY A 12 -30.92 1.73 -4.59
C GLY A 12 -29.48 1.26 -4.49
N ALA A 13 -29.15 0.23 -5.26
CA ALA A 13 -27.78 0.11 -5.73
C ALA A 13 -27.46 1.41 -6.49
N GLY A 14 -26.74 2.34 -5.85
CA GLY A 14 -26.36 3.59 -6.50
C GLY A 14 -25.74 3.24 -7.86
N ARG A 15 -26.18 3.91 -8.93
CA ARG A 15 -25.75 3.61 -10.33
C ARG A 15 -24.23 3.47 -10.46
N PHE A 16 -23.50 4.16 -9.59
CA PHE A 16 -22.06 4.03 -9.37
C PHE A 16 -21.57 2.61 -9.06
N PHE A 17 -22.21 1.85 -8.17
CA PHE A 17 -21.77 0.49 -7.83
C PHE A 17 -22.10 -0.54 -8.91
N VAL A 18 -23.18 -0.32 -9.66
CA VAL A 18 -23.62 -1.25 -10.71
C VAL A 18 -22.84 -1.05 -12.00
N PHE A 19 -22.54 0.20 -12.37
CA PHE A 19 -21.89 0.53 -13.64
C PHE A 19 -20.51 1.15 -13.45
N GLY A 20 -20.35 2.04 -12.47
CA GLY A 20 -19.10 2.77 -12.24
C GLY A 20 -17.96 1.86 -11.77
N VAL A 21 -18.18 1.05 -10.72
CA VAL A 21 -17.13 0.17 -10.19
C VAL A 21 -16.67 -0.88 -11.21
N PRO A 22 -17.58 -1.59 -11.92
CA PRO A 22 -17.15 -2.52 -12.97
C PRO A 22 -16.41 -1.82 -14.11
N ALA A 23 -16.86 -0.63 -14.55
CA ALA A 23 -16.17 0.13 -15.58
C ALA A 23 -14.74 0.53 -15.13
N LEU A 24 -14.58 0.94 -13.87
CA LEU A 24 -13.28 1.27 -13.30
C LEU A 24 -12.36 0.04 -13.19
N CYS A 25 -12.90 -1.12 -12.80
CA CYS A 25 -12.17 -2.37 -12.78
C CYS A 25 -11.70 -2.79 -14.18
N VAL A 26 -12.55 -2.68 -15.20
CA VAL A 26 -12.19 -2.97 -16.59
C VAL A 26 -11.12 -2.00 -17.10
N ALA A 27 -11.27 -0.70 -16.83
CA ALA A 27 -10.29 0.31 -17.21
C ALA A 27 -8.93 0.06 -16.54
N TYR A 28 -8.92 -0.28 -15.25
CA TYR A 28 -7.70 -0.60 -14.53
C TYR A 28 -7.05 -1.88 -15.05
N LEU A 29 -7.82 -2.93 -15.31
CA LEU A 29 -7.30 -4.16 -15.89
C LEU A 29 -6.71 -3.92 -17.28
N ALA A 30 -7.39 -3.13 -18.12
CA ALA A 30 -6.88 -2.76 -19.44
C ALA A 30 -5.56 -1.97 -19.36
N LEU A 31 -5.44 -1.05 -18.40
CA LEU A 31 -4.21 -0.32 -18.13
C LEU A 31 -3.07 -1.28 -17.74
N LEU A 32 -3.32 -2.20 -16.81
CA LEU A 32 -2.32 -3.17 -16.36
C LEU A 32 -1.86 -4.11 -17.48
N LEU A 33 -2.78 -4.53 -18.35
CA LEU A 33 -2.47 -5.33 -19.53
C LEU A 33 -1.64 -4.55 -20.54
N ALA A 34 -1.97 -3.27 -20.79
CA ALA A 34 -1.18 -2.41 -21.67
C ALA A 34 0.26 -2.23 -21.16
N LEU A 35 0.42 -2.13 -19.84
CA LEU A 35 1.72 -1.99 -19.18
C LEU A 35 2.45 -3.33 -18.94
N HIS A 36 1.85 -4.47 -19.34
CA HIS A 36 2.41 -5.82 -19.18
C HIS A 36 2.80 -6.17 -17.74
N ASP A 37 2.10 -5.60 -16.75
CA ASP A 37 2.48 -5.67 -15.32
C ASP A 37 1.30 -6.14 -14.46
N LEU A 38 0.66 -7.22 -14.91
CA LEU A 38 -0.45 -7.87 -14.23
C LEU A 38 0.07 -8.81 -13.15
N ARG A 39 -0.28 -8.52 -11.90
CA ARG A 39 0.12 -9.27 -10.70
C ARG A 39 -1.10 -9.84 -9.99
N PRO A 40 -0.94 -10.93 -9.20
CA PRO A 40 -2.04 -11.54 -8.47
C PRO A 40 -2.76 -10.57 -7.51
N GLU A 41 -2.05 -9.63 -6.89
CA GLU A 41 -2.67 -8.63 -6.01
C GLU A 41 -3.70 -7.75 -6.73
N HIS A 42 -3.49 -7.44 -8.01
CA HIS A 42 -4.42 -6.63 -8.81
C HIS A 42 -5.72 -7.37 -9.08
N LEU A 43 -5.62 -8.66 -9.39
CA LEU A 43 -6.77 -9.53 -9.59
C LEU A 43 -7.57 -9.70 -8.30
N LEU A 44 -6.88 -9.85 -7.16
CA LEU A 44 -7.51 -9.91 -5.85
C LEU A 44 -8.24 -8.61 -5.52
N ALA A 45 -7.62 -7.45 -5.75
CA ALA A 45 -8.23 -6.15 -5.52
C ALA A 45 -9.49 -5.94 -6.37
N ILE A 46 -9.44 -6.30 -7.66
CA ILE A 46 -10.60 -6.26 -8.57
C ILE A 46 -11.70 -7.20 -8.07
N ALA A 47 -11.36 -8.44 -7.69
CA ALA A 47 -12.33 -9.40 -7.19
C ALA A 47 -13.03 -8.88 -5.92
N ILE A 48 -12.28 -8.33 -4.96
CA ILE A 48 -12.82 -7.72 -3.74
C ILE A 48 -13.75 -6.55 -4.09
N ALA A 49 -13.34 -5.65 -4.98
CA ALA A 49 -14.16 -4.51 -5.39
C ALA A 49 -15.49 -4.93 -6.03
N LEU A 50 -15.47 -5.96 -6.88
CA LEU A 50 -16.67 -6.51 -7.52
C LEU A 50 -17.59 -7.20 -6.50
N VAL A 51 -17.04 -8.05 -5.63
CA VAL A 51 -17.82 -8.71 -4.57
C VAL A 51 -18.47 -7.66 -3.68
N LEU A 52 -17.73 -6.65 -3.22
CA LEU A 52 -18.27 -5.60 -2.38
C LEU A 52 -19.37 -4.77 -3.09
N SER A 53 -19.30 -4.64 -4.41
CA SER A 53 -20.28 -3.88 -5.20
C SER A 53 -21.59 -4.62 -5.45
N PHE A 54 -21.55 -5.95 -5.58
CA PHE A 54 -22.70 -6.78 -5.94
C PHE A 54 -23.33 -7.57 -4.78
N TRP A 55 -22.60 -7.83 -3.69
CA TRP A 55 -23.06 -8.77 -2.65
C TRP A 55 -24.26 -8.27 -1.83
N SER A 56 -24.17 -7.07 -1.23
CA SER A 56 -25.25 -6.51 -0.42
C SER A 56 -25.15 -4.98 -0.29
N ASP A 57 -26.18 -4.34 0.27
CA ASP A 57 -26.09 -2.92 0.57
C ASP A 57 -25.10 -2.61 1.69
N GLY A 58 -24.91 -3.55 2.63
CA GLY A 58 -23.87 -3.48 3.65
C GLY A 58 -22.47 -3.50 3.04
N SER A 59 -22.22 -4.40 2.09
CA SER A 59 -20.93 -4.48 1.38
C SER A 59 -20.67 -3.22 0.54
N ARG A 60 -21.71 -2.63 -0.06
CA ARG A 60 -21.59 -1.34 -0.78
C ARG A 60 -21.31 -0.16 0.14
N ARG A 61 -21.76 -0.20 1.39
CA ARG A 61 -21.37 0.80 2.41
C ARG A 61 -19.89 0.64 2.77
N LEU A 62 -19.43 -0.60 2.96
CA LEU A 62 -18.01 -0.88 3.19
C LEU A 62 -17.14 -0.46 2.00
N ALA A 63 -17.58 -0.72 0.76
CA ALA A 63 -16.90 -0.29 -0.45
C ALA A 63 -16.72 1.24 -0.53
N ARG A 64 -17.72 2.01 -0.09
CA ARG A 64 -17.61 3.48 -0.03
C ARG A 64 -16.54 3.93 0.95
N VAL A 65 -16.48 3.29 2.11
CA VAL A 65 -15.44 3.57 3.11
C VAL A 65 -14.06 3.14 2.60
N GLY A 66 -13.99 2.03 1.86
CA GLY A 66 -12.76 1.50 1.26
C GLY A 66 -12.25 2.28 0.06
N LEU A 67 -13.11 3.04 -0.63
CA LEU A 67 -12.76 3.77 -1.87
C LEU A 67 -11.51 4.67 -1.74
N PRO A 68 -11.36 5.55 -0.72
CA PRO A 68 -10.15 6.34 -0.56
C PRO A 68 -8.89 5.48 -0.40
N TYR A 69 -8.97 4.33 0.27
CA TYR A 69 -7.84 3.41 0.43
C TYR A 69 -7.46 2.72 -0.87
N VAL A 70 -8.45 2.34 -1.68
CA VAL A 70 -8.21 1.76 -3.02
C VAL A 70 -7.56 2.81 -3.94
N LEU A 71 -8.03 4.06 -3.90
CA LEU A 71 -7.42 5.15 -4.68
C LEU A 71 -5.99 5.42 -4.22
N TYR A 72 -5.75 5.46 -2.91
CA TYR A 72 -4.41 5.59 -2.35
C TYR A 72 -3.50 4.44 -2.80
N GLY A 73 -3.97 3.19 -2.69
CA GLY A 73 -3.23 2.01 -3.12
C GLY A 73 -2.91 2.03 -4.61
N LEU A 74 -3.84 2.49 -5.45
CA LEU A 74 -3.63 2.65 -6.89
C LEU A 74 -2.54 3.69 -7.20
N VAL A 75 -2.59 4.85 -6.55
CA VAL A 75 -1.55 5.89 -6.70
C VAL A 75 -0.21 5.35 -6.23
N TYR A 76 -0.16 4.70 -5.08
CA TYR A 76 1.06 4.11 -4.54
C TYR A 76 1.65 3.04 -5.47
N ASP A 77 0.81 2.13 -5.95
CA ASP A 77 1.20 1.09 -6.91
C ASP A 77 1.68 1.68 -8.24
N SER A 78 1.14 2.82 -8.68
CA SER A 78 1.60 3.53 -9.88
C SER A 78 2.99 4.17 -9.73
N MET A 79 3.46 4.39 -8.49
CA MET A 79 4.78 5.01 -8.26
C MET A 79 5.91 4.21 -8.89
N ARG A 80 5.77 2.88 -9.00
CA ARG A 80 6.75 1.99 -9.64
C ARG A 80 7.10 2.40 -11.08
N TRP A 81 6.20 3.05 -11.80
CA TRP A 81 6.43 3.40 -13.20
C TRP A 81 7.19 4.71 -13.38
N TYR A 82 7.26 5.56 -12.35
CA TYR A 82 7.91 6.86 -12.42
C TYR A 82 8.91 7.08 -11.28
N GLU A 83 9.10 6.10 -10.39
CA GLU A 83 10.05 6.20 -9.28
C GLU A 83 11.47 6.46 -9.79
N ASP A 84 11.88 5.82 -10.88
CA ASP A 84 13.18 6.03 -11.51
C ASP A 84 13.35 7.47 -12.05
N TYR A 85 12.26 8.07 -12.51
CA TYR A 85 12.27 9.45 -12.99
C TYR A 85 12.34 10.46 -11.83
N ILE A 86 11.68 10.17 -10.70
CA ILE A 86 11.63 11.07 -9.54
C ILE A 86 12.88 10.94 -8.66
N ARG A 87 13.43 9.72 -8.47
CA ARG A 87 14.50 9.46 -7.49
C ARG A 87 15.91 9.79 -7.97
N SER A 88 16.07 10.33 -9.19
CA SER A 88 17.36 10.47 -9.87
C SER A 88 17.96 9.09 -10.21
N PRO A 89 18.54 8.90 -11.41
CA PRO A 89 19.21 7.64 -11.77
C PRO A 89 20.48 7.35 -10.94
N VAL A 90 20.92 8.29 -10.09
CA VAL A 90 22.12 8.16 -9.25
C VAL A 90 21.70 8.05 -7.79
N ILE A 91 21.70 6.82 -7.27
CA ILE A 91 21.55 6.57 -5.84
C ILE A 91 22.90 6.88 -5.17
N HIS A 92 22.94 8.00 -4.46
CA HIS A 92 24.10 8.47 -3.69
C HIS A 92 24.30 7.61 -2.42
N LEU A 93 24.97 6.47 -2.56
CA LEU A 93 25.25 5.53 -1.46
C LEU A 93 26.50 5.90 -0.67
N ARG A 94 27.47 6.54 -1.33
CA ARG A 94 28.80 6.77 -0.76
C ARG A 94 28.80 7.92 0.23
N GLU A 95 28.08 8.98 -0.07
CA GLU A 95 28.02 10.19 0.75
C GLU A 95 27.38 9.94 2.12
N PRO A 96 26.25 9.19 2.23
CA PRO A 96 25.72 8.75 3.52
C PRO A 96 26.67 7.82 4.29
N TYR A 97 27.32 6.88 3.59
CA TYR A 97 28.29 5.99 4.23
C TYR A 97 29.49 6.76 4.82
N ASP A 98 30.09 7.66 4.03
CA ASP A 98 31.23 8.48 4.47
C ASP A 98 30.81 9.44 5.59
N PHE A 99 29.57 9.93 5.58
CA PHE A 99 29.00 10.71 6.69
C PHE A 99 28.92 9.88 7.97
N ASP A 100 28.33 8.69 7.90
CA ASP A 100 28.18 7.80 9.06
C ASP A 100 29.54 7.41 9.63
N LEU A 101 30.49 7.07 8.75
CA LEU A 101 31.85 6.71 9.14
C LEU A 101 32.57 7.89 9.80
N ARG A 102 32.39 9.11 9.29
CA ARG A 102 33.07 10.31 9.81
C ARG A 102 32.53 10.75 11.16
N PHE A 103 31.22 10.72 11.37
CA PHE A 103 30.59 11.26 12.58
C PHE A 103 30.32 10.22 13.65
N PHE A 104 30.05 8.97 13.26
CA PHE A 104 29.64 7.90 14.16
C PHE A 104 30.56 6.67 14.09
N GLY A 105 31.69 6.76 13.39
CA GLY A 105 32.60 5.63 13.19
C GLY A 105 33.10 5.02 14.50
N ILE A 106 32.99 3.69 14.62
CA ILE A 106 33.49 2.89 15.73
C ILE A 106 34.61 2.02 15.18
N HIS A 107 35.86 2.28 15.58
CA HIS A 107 37.04 1.55 15.10
C HIS A 107 37.17 1.48 13.57
N GLY A 108 36.76 2.54 12.86
CA GLY A 108 36.84 2.60 11.40
C GLY A 108 35.71 1.85 10.68
N LEU A 109 34.67 1.44 11.40
CA LEU A 109 33.43 0.88 10.87
C LEU A 109 32.27 1.83 11.14
N THR A 110 31.26 1.82 10.28
CA THR A 110 29.98 2.47 10.60
C THR A 110 29.30 1.76 11.78
N PRO A 111 28.41 2.43 12.54
CA PRO A 111 27.71 1.80 13.66
C PRO A 111 26.97 0.51 13.27
N ASN A 112 26.36 0.49 12.08
CA ASN A 112 25.67 -0.69 11.54
C ASN A 112 26.63 -1.88 11.37
N GLU A 113 27.79 -1.66 10.75
CA GLU A 113 28.79 -2.72 10.54
C GLU A 113 29.36 -3.24 11.85
N TRP A 114 29.60 -2.36 12.82
CA TRP A 114 30.08 -2.76 14.14
C TRP A 114 29.04 -3.58 14.91
N LEU A 115 27.77 -3.16 14.89
CA LEU A 115 26.67 -3.88 15.55
C LEU A 115 26.37 -5.24 14.90
N GLN A 116 26.56 -5.38 13.59
CA GLN A 116 26.49 -6.68 12.92
C GLN A 116 27.54 -7.67 13.42
N GLN A 117 28.68 -7.19 13.92
CA GLN A 117 29.73 -8.02 14.51
C GLN A 117 29.55 -8.23 16.02
N HIS A 118 28.76 -7.38 16.68
CA HIS A 118 28.53 -7.37 18.14
C HIS A 118 27.04 -7.56 18.46
N THR A 119 26.43 -8.57 17.86
CA THR A 119 25.00 -8.85 18.00
C THR A 119 24.64 -9.25 19.43
N SER A 120 23.43 -8.87 19.87
CA SER A 120 22.90 -9.24 21.17
C SER A 120 21.45 -9.64 21.04
N ARG A 121 21.09 -10.85 21.50
CA ARG A 121 19.71 -11.39 21.41
C ARG A 121 18.66 -10.46 22.02
N VAL A 122 19.01 -9.75 23.09
CA VAL A 122 18.11 -8.81 23.76
C VAL A 122 17.91 -7.57 22.88
N LEU A 123 18.99 -7.02 22.32
CA LEU A 123 18.92 -5.86 21.44
C LEU A 123 18.20 -6.19 20.13
N ASP A 124 18.47 -7.36 19.56
CA ASP A 124 17.84 -7.86 18.34
C ASP A 124 16.32 -8.00 18.53
N LEU A 125 15.86 -8.46 19.71
CA LEU A 125 14.45 -8.52 20.05
C LEU A 125 13.82 -7.11 20.11
N PHE A 126 14.46 -6.16 20.78
CA PHE A 126 13.95 -4.79 20.86
C PHE A 126 13.96 -4.09 19.49
N CYS A 127 15.00 -4.27 18.68
CA CYS A 127 15.06 -3.78 17.32
C CYS A 127 13.97 -4.42 16.45
N GLY A 128 13.73 -5.73 16.57
CA GLY A 128 12.62 -6.40 15.88
C GLY A 128 11.24 -5.87 16.29
N LEU A 129 11.04 -5.59 17.58
CA LEU A 129 9.81 -4.95 18.06
C LEU A 129 9.61 -3.55 17.47
N ALA A 130 10.68 -2.78 17.24
CA ALA A 130 10.58 -1.47 16.58
C ALA A 130 10.09 -1.55 15.12
N TYR A 131 10.24 -2.69 14.46
CA TYR A 131 9.66 -2.94 13.12
C TYR A 131 8.19 -3.40 13.18
N THR A 132 7.69 -3.79 14.35
CA THR A 132 6.32 -4.32 14.49
C THR A 132 5.19 -3.31 14.24
N PRO A 133 5.34 -1.99 14.50
CA PRO A 133 4.32 -0.99 14.16
C PRO A 133 3.95 -0.92 12.67
N PHE A 134 4.77 -1.48 11.77
CA PHE A 134 4.45 -1.59 10.34
C PHE A 134 3.45 -2.73 10.01
N PHE A 135 3.02 -3.52 11.02
CA PHE A 135 2.00 -4.57 10.86
C PHE A 135 0.56 -4.11 11.16
N PHE A 136 0.32 -2.82 11.41
CA PHE A 136 -1.01 -2.24 11.63
C PHE A 136 -1.31 -1.14 10.59
#